data_AF-A0A5S3Z824-F1
#
_entry.id   AF-A0A5S3Z824-F1
#
_cell.length_a   1.000
_cell.length_b   1.000
_cell.length_c   1.000
_cell.angle_alpha   90.00
_cell.angle_beta   90.00
_cell.angle_gamma   90.00
#
_symmetry.space_group_name_H-M   'P 1'
#
loop_
_entity.id
_entity.type
_entity.pdbx_description
1 polymer ?
#
loop_
_entity_poly.entity_id
_entity_poly.type
_entity_poly.pdbx_seq_one_letter_code
_entity_poly.pdbx_strand_id
1 'polypeptide(L)'
;MHNVMRIVAWGIVAFLYAQGLDVVLTLVRDAELNWIMMLTAIAGFNLLTAHLITKYDNTLAILSALIISCLGIIVFGVMIQPLFVGLPYWLWVFSIVSLLLFVWLMPWISAKVANSSANERSSS
;
A
#
# COMPACT_ATOMS: atom_id res chain seq x y z
N MET A 1 -14.18 18.22 13.31
CA MET A 1 -12.73 18.22 13.64
C MET A 1 -12.10 16.82 13.60
N HIS A 2 -12.75 15.77 14.10
CA HIS A 2 -12.19 14.39 14.11
C HIS A 2 -11.77 13.89 12.71
N ASN A 3 -12.57 14.11 11.67
CA ASN A 3 -12.25 13.66 10.30
C ASN A 3 -11.04 14.39 9.68
N VAL A 4 -10.79 15.64 10.05
CA VAL A 4 -9.66 16.43 9.53
C VAL A 4 -8.35 15.91 10.11
N MET A 5 -8.32 15.63 11.42
CA MET A 5 -7.14 15.02 12.05
C MET A 5 -6.82 13.64 11.46
N ARG A 6 -7.85 12.85 11.11
CA ARG A 6 -7.66 11.55 10.42
C ARG A 6 -7.02 11.72 9.04
N ILE A 7 -7.48 12.69 8.25
CA ILE A 7 -6.92 12.98 6.92
C ILE A 7 -5.45 13.45 7.03
N VAL A 8 -5.14 14.30 8.01
CA VAL A 8 -3.76 14.75 8.26
C VAL A 8 -2.85 13.59 8.68
N ALA A 9 -3.35 12.68 9.52
CA ALA A 9 -2.61 11.47 9.90
C ALA A 9 -2.28 10.60 8.68
N TRP A 10 -3.21 10.47 7.73
CA TRP A 10 -2.93 9.77 6.46
C TRP A 10 -1.88 10.47 5.60
N GLY A 11 -1.72 11.78 5.72
CA GLY A 11 -0.60 12.51 5.09
C GLY A 11 0.77 12.08 5.63
N ILE A 12 0.89 11.84 6.95
CA ILE A 12 2.12 11.31 7.55
C ILE A 12 2.37 9.88 7.05
N VAL A 13 1.32 9.05 6.99
CA VAL A 13 1.42 7.69 6.45
C VAL A 13 1.82 7.71 4.97
N ALA A 14 1.37 8.70 4.19
CA ALA A 14 1.78 8.86 2.79
C ALA A 14 3.28 9.11 2.64
N PHE A 15 3.87 9.91 3.53
CA PHE A 15 5.32 10.10 3.57
C PHE A 15 6.05 8.78 3.89
N LEU A 16 5.60 8.06 4.93
CA LEU A 16 6.17 6.76 5.30
C LEU A 16 6.01 5.72 4.19
N TYR A 17 4.89 5.75 3.48
CA TYR A 17 4.63 4.92 2.31
C TYR A 17 5.67 5.19 1.21
N ALA A 18 5.96 6.45 0.92
CA ALA A 18 6.99 6.82 -0.06
C ALA A 18 8.37 6.29 0.34
N GLN A 19 8.78 6.48 1.60
CA GLN A 19 10.06 5.97 2.09
C GLN A 19 10.13 4.43 2.05
N GLY A 20 9.07 3.76 2.49
CA GLY A 20 9.03 2.30 2.51
C GLY A 20 9.06 1.71 1.10
N LEU A 21 8.33 2.32 0.16
CA LEU A 21 8.34 1.89 -1.23
C LEU A 21 9.71 2.09 -1.89
N ASP A 22 10.38 3.21 -1.61
CA ASP A 22 11.74 3.46 -2.09
C ASP A 22 12.75 2.43 -1.59
N VAL A 23 12.68 2.06 -0.29
CA VAL A 23 13.50 0.98 0.26
C VAL A 23 13.22 -0.34 -0.44
N VAL A 24 11.94 -0.69 -0.66
CA VAL A 24 11.58 -1.92 -1.38
C VAL A 24 12.15 -1.93 -2.80
N LEU A 25 12.04 -0.82 -3.53
CA LEU A 25 12.56 -0.72 -4.89
C LEU A 25 14.09 -0.75 -4.94
N THR A 26 14.75 -0.14 -3.95
CA THR A 26 16.21 -0.19 -3.80
C THR A 26 16.66 -1.62 -3.54
N LEU A 27 16.02 -2.35 -2.64
CA LEU A 27 16.33 -3.77 -2.38
C LEU A 27 16.15 -4.64 -3.62
N VAL A 28 15.07 -4.43 -4.39
CA VAL A 28 14.82 -5.16 -5.64
C VAL A 28 15.91 -4.87 -6.67
N ARG A 29 16.36 -3.62 -6.75
CA ARG A 29 17.42 -3.19 -7.66
C ARG A 29 18.78 -3.74 -7.26
N ASP A 30 19.11 -3.69 -5.97
CA ASP A 30 20.37 -4.20 -5.42
C ASP A 30 20.48 -5.72 -5.58
N ALA A 31 19.35 -6.42 -5.57
CA ALA A 31 19.27 -7.85 -5.85
C ALA A 31 19.19 -8.18 -7.35
N GLU A 32 19.31 -7.18 -8.24
CA GLU A 32 19.25 -7.31 -9.71
C GLU A 32 18.02 -8.09 -10.22
N LEU A 33 16.89 -7.95 -9.52
CA LEU A 33 15.72 -8.75 -9.80
C LEU A 33 14.99 -8.25 -11.06
N ASN A 34 14.43 -9.19 -11.81
CA ASN A 34 13.71 -8.88 -13.05
C ASN A 34 12.41 -8.08 -12.78
N TRP A 35 11.85 -7.45 -13.82
CA TRP A 35 10.68 -6.56 -13.75
C TRP A 35 9.44 -7.23 -13.10
N ILE A 36 9.25 -8.54 -13.28
CA ILE A 36 8.16 -9.30 -12.65
C ILE A 36 8.32 -9.31 -11.12
N MET A 37 9.55 -9.44 -10.63
CA MET A 37 9.84 -9.42 -9.21
C MET A 37 9.59 -8.04 -8.62
N MET A 38 9.92 -6.97 -9.37
CA MET A 38 9.63 -5.60 -8.96
C MET A 38 8.13 -5.36 -8.79
N LEU A 39 7.30 -5.81 -9.75
CA LEU A 39 5.85 -5.70 -9.63
C LEU A 39 5.33 -6.50 -8.43
N THR A 40 5.86 -7.70 -8.20
CA THR A 40 5.49 -8.53 -7.05
C THR A 40 5.87 -7.86 -5.72
N ALA A 41 7.05 -7.23 -5.64
CA ALA A 41 7.51 -6.53 -4.46
C ALA A 41 6.64 -5.30 -4.14
N ILE A 42 6.31 -4.50 -5.16
CA ILE A 42 5.37 -3.37 -5.02
C ILE A 42 4.00 -3.88 -4.57
N ALA A 43 3.49 -4.95 -5.20
CA ALA A 43 2.21 -5.53 -4.86
C ALA A 43 2.19 -6.07 -3.42
N GLY A 44 3.25 -6.75 -2.99
CA GLY A 44 3.41 -7.23 -1.61
C GLY A 44 3.43 -6.08 -0.59
N PHE A 45 4.19 -5.02 -0.87
CA PHE A 45 4.22 -3.82 -0.02
C PHE A 45 2.87 -3.12 0.04
N ASN A 46 2.16 -3.04 -1.09
CA ASN A 46 0.82 -2.46 -1.16
C ASN A 46 -0.22 -3.33 -0.45
N LEU A 47 -0.08 -4.65 -0.47
CA LEU A 47 -0.94 -5.56 0.30
C LEU A 47 -0.76 -5.37 1.81
N LEU A 48 0.49 -5.23 2.28
CA LEU A 48 0.81 -4.89 3.68
C LEU A 48 0.23 -3.52 4.07
N THR A 49 0.39 -2.53 3.20
CA THR A 49 -0.16 -1.19 3.41
C THR A 49 -1.69 -1.22 3.44
N ALA A 50 -2.32 -1.95 2.53
CA ALA A 50 -3.77 -2.13 2.47
C ALA A 50 -4.31 -2.77 3.74
N HIS A 51 -3.63 -3.80 4.26
CA HIS A 51 -3.98 -4.44 5.52
C HIS A 51 -3.98 -3.42 6.68
N LEU A 52 -2.95 -2.57 6.74
CA LEU A 52 -2.84 -1.53 7.75
C LEU A 52 -3.99 -0.52 7.63
N ILE A 53 -4.26 -0.04 6.41
CA ILE A 53 -5.36 0.91 6.15
C ILE A 53 -6.69 0.33 6.65
N THR A 54 -7.05 -0.88 6.22
CA THR A 54 -8.33 -1.50 6.61
C THR A 54 -8.39 -1.84 8.10
N LYS A 55 -7.25 -2.10 8.75
CA LYS A 55 -7.20 -2.35 10.20
C LYS A 55 -7.54 -1.10 11.01
N TYR A 56 -7.14 0.09 10.55
CA TYR A 56 -7.32 1.34 11.29
C TYR A 56 -8.46 2.22 10.76
N ASP A 57 -8.95 1.98 9.54
CA ASP A 57 -10.03 2.76 8.92
C ASP A 57 -10.85 1.91 7.95
N ASN A 58 -11.96 1.36 8.47
CA ASN A 58 -12.91 0.58 7.67
C ASN A 58 -13.92 1.43 6.90
N THR A 59 -14.16 2.67 7.33
CA THR A 59 -15.26 3.49 6.77
C THR A 59 -14.81 4.25 5.52
N LEU A 60 -13.56 4.71 5.49
CA LEU A 60 -13.01 5.51 4.40
C LEU A 60 -11.74 4.88 3.81
N ALA A 61 -11.56 3.56 3.95
CA ALA A 61 -10.36 2.83 3.54
C ALA A 61 -9.88 3.19 2.12
N ILE A 62 -10.80 3.21 1.15
CA ILE A 62 -10.49 3.50 -0.26
C ILE A 62 -10.00 4.95 -0.43
N LEU A 63 -10.63 5.90 0.26
CA LEU A 63 -10.22 7.30 0.22
C LEU A 63 -8.84 7.48 0.88
N SER A 64 -8.61 6.82 2.02
CA SER A 64 -7.32 6.81 2.70
C SER A 64 -6.22 6.22 1.81
N ALA A 65 -6.49 5.13 1.10
CA ALA A 65 -5.58 4.53 0.12
C ALA A 65 -5.26 5.48 -1.04
N LEU A 66 -6.27 6.19 -1.56
CA LEU A 66 -6.09 7.18 -2.62
C LEU A 66 -5.20 8.34 -2.16
N ILE A 67 -5.42 8.84 -0.94
CA ILE A 67 -4.59 9.90 -0.34
C ILE A 67 -3.15 9.42 -0.17
N ILE A 68 -2.95 8.22 0.41
CA ILE A 68 -1.62 7.66 0.69
C ILE A 68 -0.84 7.44 -0.61
N SER A 69 -1.46 6.82 -1.61
CA SER A 69 -0.79 6.52 -2.88
C SER A 69 -0.51 7.78 -3.70
N CYS A 70 -1.48 8.69 -3.85
CA CYS A 70 -1.27 9.93 -4.60
C CYS A 70 -0.25 10.85 -3.91
N LEU A 71 -0.40 11.10 -2.60
CA LEU A 71 0.56 11.95 -1.89
C LEU A 71 1.92 11.27 -1.76
N GLY A 72 1.96 9.97 -1.49
CA GLY A 72 3.22 9.23 -1.33
C GLY A 72 4.03 9.18 -2.62
N ILE A 73 3.38 8.87 -3.76
CA ILE A 73 4.09 8.72 -5.03
C ILE A 73 4.35 10.07 -5.68
N ILE A 74 3.32 10.90 -5.84
CA ILE A 74 3.41 12.14 -6.62
C ILE A 74 4.05 13.25 -5.78
N VAL A 75 3.52 13.52 -4.60
CA VAL A 75 3.97 14.67 -3.79
C VAL A 75 5.31 14.35 -3.13
N PHE A 76 5.38 13.29 -2.33
CA PHE A 76 6.60 12.96 -1.59
C PHE A 76 7.67 12.35 -2.49
N GLY A 77 7.33 11.36 -3.31
CA GLY A 77 8.29 10.59 -4.10
C GLY A 77 8.72 11.19 -5.44
N VAL A 78 8.06 12.24 -5.93
CA VAL A 78 8.47 12.95 -7.17
C VAL A 78 8.72 14.44 -6.92
N MET A 79 7.80 15.16 -6.28
CA MET A 79 7.91 16.61 -6.13
C MET A 79 8.85 17.05 -4.99
N ILE A 80 8.78 16.41 -3.82
CA ILE A 80 9.56 16.81 -2.64
C ILE A 80 10.91 16.09 -2.62
N GLN A 81 10.91 14.78 -2.84
CA GLN A 81 12.11 13.97 -2.93
C GLN A 81 12.12 13.24 -4.27
N PRO A 82 13.23 13.23 -5.01
CA PRO A 82 13.29 12.62 -6.34
C PRO A 82 13.47 11.08 -6.28
N LEU A 83 12.75 10.39 -5.37
CA LEU A 83 12.86 8.95 -5.14
C LEU A 83 12.44 8.15 -6.38
N PHE A 84 11.36 8.58 -7.04
CA PHE A 84 10.71 7.81 -8.11
C PHE A 84 10.90 8.41 -9.50
N VAL A 85 11.69 9.49 -9.63
CA VAL A 85 11.88 10.22 -10.91
C VAL A 85 12.50 9.35 -12.01
N GLY A 86 13.33 8.37 -11.63
CA GLY A 86 13.93 7.42 -12.56
C GLY A 86 13.02 6.25 -12.96
N LEU A 87 11.84 6.11 -12.35
CA LEU A 87 10.91 5.02 -12.65
C LEU A 87 10.00 5.39 -13.82
N PRO A 88 9.67 4.43 -14.72
CA PRO A 88 8.68 4.66 -15.76
C PRO A 88 7.30 4.98 -15.16
N TYR A 89 6.59 5.92 -15.78
CA TYR A 89 5.28 6.42 -15.33
C TYR A 89 4.25 5.31 -15.07
N TRP A 90 4.32 4.21 -15.84
CA TRP A 90 3.37 3.11 -15.69
C TRP A 90 3.52 2.37 -14.34
N LEU A 91 4.71 2.37 -13.74
CA LEU A 91 4.91 1.83 -12.39
C LEU A 91 4.25 2.70 -11.33
N TRP A 92 4.23 4.03 -11.51
CA TRP A 92 3.52 4.92 -10.60
C TRP A 92 2.03 4.60 -10.61
N VAL A 93 1.47 4.44 -11.82
CA VAL A 93 0.06 4.05 -12.02
C VAL A 93 -0.21 2.68 -11.41
N PHE A 94 0.66 1.70 -11.66
CA PHE A 94 0.53 0.37 -11.06
C PHE A 94 0.52 0.41 -9.54
N SER A 95 1.41 1.18 -8.90
CA SER A 95 1.46 1.33 -7.44
C SER A 95 0.18 1.94 -6.88
N ILE A 96 -0.39 2.96 -7.54
CA ILE A 96 -1.65 3.58 -7.11
C ILE A 96 -2.82 2.59 -7.25
N VAL A 97 -2.97 2.00 -8.44
CA VAL A 97 -4.10 1.12 -8.75
C VAL A 97 -4.06 -0.16 -7.92
N SER A 98 -2.89 -0.76 -7.73
CA SER A 98 -2.75 -1.99 -6.93
C SER A 98 -3.10 -1.76 -5.45
N LEU A 99 -2.72 -0.61 -4.87
CA LEU A 99 -3.11 -0.29 -3.49
C LEU A 99 -4.64 -0.17 -3.34
N LEU A 100 -5.30 0.52 -4.28
CA LEU A 100 -6.76 0.64 -4.29
C LEU A 100 -7.44 -0.74 -4.42
N LEU A 101 -6.94 -1.58 -5.32
CA LEU A 101 -7.43 -2.94 -5.50
C LEU A 101 -7.29 -3.79 -4.23
N PHE A 102 -6.13 -3.75 -3.57
CA PHE A 102 -5.92 -4.53 -2.34
C PHE A 102 -6.77 -4.05 -1.18
N VAL A 103 -6.96 -2.74 -1.02
CA VAL A 103 -7.86 -2.21 0.01
C VAL A 103 -9.30 -2.64 -0.24
N TRP A 104 -9.73 -2.66 -1.50
CA TRP A 104 -11.06 -3.17 -1.86
C TRP A 104 -11.21 -4.69 -1.63
N LEU A 105 -10.14 -5.46 -1.83
CA LEU A 105 -10.12 -6.92 -1.63
C LEU A 105 -9.98 -7.36 -0.16
N MET A 106 -9.41 -6.53 0.70
CA MET A 106 -9.10 -6.89 2.09
C MET A 106 -10.27 -7.45 2.91
N PRO A 107 -11.51 -6.93 2.83
CA PRO A 107 -12.66 -7.49 3.55
C PRO A 107 -12.89 -8.98 3.23
N TRP A 108 -12.69 -9.39 1.99
CA TRP A 108 -12.85 -10.77 1.53
C TRP A 108 -11.72 -11.67 2.05
N ILE A 109 -10.49 -11.14 2.06
CA ILE A 109 -9.32 -11.84 2.59
C ILE A 109 -9.50 -12.09 4.09
N SER A 110 -9.89 -11.07 4.84
CA SER A 110 -10.14 -11.19 6.28
C SER A 110 -11.26 -12.18 6.61
N ALA A 111 -12.36 -12.20 5.83
CA ALA A 111 -13.43 -13.17 6.01
C ALA A 111 -12.96 -14.62 5.78
N LYS A 112 -12.14 -14.85 4.76
CA LYS A 112 -11.62 -16.18 4.43
C LYS A 112 -10.65 -16.69 5.50
N VAL A 113 -9.78 -15.83 6.01
CA VAL A 113 -8.84 -16.16 7.11
C VAL A 113 -9.60 -16.51 8.39
N ALA A 114 -10.64 -15.74 8.73
CA ALA A 114 -11.49 -16.02 9.88
C ALA A 114 -12.15 -17.42 9.79
N ASN A 115 -12.73 -17.75 8.63
CA ASN A 115 -13.35 -19.06 8.40
C ASN A 115 -12.36 -20.22 8.49
N SER A 116 -11.13 -20.05 7.99
CA SER A 116 -10.08 -21.07 8.12
C SER A 116 -9.75 -21.35 9.59
N SER A 117 -9.59 -20.29 10.39
CA SER A 117 -9.29 -20.42 11.82
C SER A 117 -10.43 -21.04 12.64
N ALA A 118 -11.68 -20.85 12.20
CA ALA A 118 -12.84 -21.47 12.84
C ALA A 118 -12.93 -22.98 12.53
N ASN A 119 -12.60 -23.37 11.29
CA ASN A 119 -12.62 -24.76 10.86
C ASN A 119 -11.57 -25.60 11.64
N GLU A 120 -10.36 -25.07 11.83
CA GLU A 120 -9.30 -25.72 12.61
C GLU A 120 -9.69 -25.96 14.08
N ARG A 121 -10.46 -25.05 14.69
CA ARG A 121 -10.95 -25.20 16.07
C ARG A 121 -12.10 -26.19 16.23
N SER A 122 -12.87 -26.43 15.16
CA SER A 122 -13.96 -27.43 15.19
C SER A 122 -13.48 -28.87 14.96
N SER A 123 -12.25 -29.03 14.45
CA SER A 123 -11.62 -30.34 14.21
C SER A 123 -10.73 -30.85 15.35
N SER A 124 -10.56 -30.07 16.43
CA SER A 124 -9.83 -30.44 17.66
C SER A 124 -10.78 -30.77 18.80
#